data_AF-A0A2W4XGH2-F1
#
_entry.id   AF-A0A2W4XGH2-F1
#
_cell.length_a   1.000
_cell.length_b   1.000
_cell.length_c   1.000
_cell.angle_alpha   90.00
_cell.angle_beta   90.00
_cell.angle_gamma   90.00
#
_symmetry.space_group_name_H-M   'P 1'
#
loop_
_entity.id
_entity.type
_entity.pdbx_description
1 polymer ?
#
loop_
_entity_poly.entity_id
_entity_poly.type
_entity_poly.pdbx_seq_one_letter_code
_entity_poly.pdbx_strand_id
1 'polypeptide(L)' 'MEINIHYGYSYWDSLIIATALQTNCSILYSEDMQHDQLIEGTLRIVNPLI' A
#
# COMPACT_ATOMS: atom_id res chain seq x y z
N MET A 1 8.13 -1.62 9.61
CA MET A 1 8.86 -2.84 9.21
C MET A 1 7.96 -4.07 9.13
N GLU A 2 6.75 -4.05 9.71
CA GLU A 2 5.78 -5.16 9.61
C GLU A 2 5.17 -5.33 8.22
N ILE A 3 4.92 -4.24 7.48
CA ILE A 3 4.34 -4.27 6.13
C ILE A 3 5.21 -5.07 5.14
N ASN A 4 6.54 -4.90 5.20
CA ASN A 4 7.50 -5.66 4.39
C ASN A 4 7.36 -7.17 4.60
N ILE A 5 7.21 -7.58 5.86
CA ILE A 5 7.16 -9.00 6.25
C ILE A 5 5.79 -9.59 5.91
N HIS A 6 4.70 -8.84 6.16
CA HIS A 6 3.33 -9.31 6.00
C HIS A 6 2.88 -9.35 4.53
N TYR A 7 3.35 -8.40 3.72
CA TYR A 7 2.88 -8.22 2.35
C TYR A 7 4.00 -8.33 1.30
N GLY A 8 5.24 -8.59 1.70
CA GLY A 8 6.36 -8.82 0.78
C GLY A 8 6.88 -7.56 0.07
N TYR A 9 6.48 -6.37 0.50
CA TYR A 9 6.88 -5.11 -0.13
C TYR A 9 8.33 -4.75 0.15
N SER A 10 9.00 -4.07 -0.79
CA SER A 10 10.34 -3.52 -0.55
C SER A 10 10.32 -2.50 0.61
N TYR A 11 11.49 -2.12 1.12
CA TYR A 11 11.57 -1.13 2.20
C TYR A 11 10.88 0.19 1.84
N TRP A 12 11.06 0.68 0.62
CA TRP A 12 10.49 1.94 0.16
C TRP A 12 8.98 1.86 -0.03
N ASP A 13 8.49 0.78 -0.64
CA ASP A 13 7.06 0.52 -0.79
C ASP A 13 6.37 0.43 0.58
N SER A 14 7.02 -0.27 1.52
CA SER A 14 6.55 -0.37 2.89
C SER A 14 6.48 0.98 3.60
N LEU A 15 7.41 1.89 3.32
CA LEU A 15 7.41 3.24 3.89
C LEU A 15 6.25 4.09 3.33
N ILE A 16 5.98 3.98 2.02
CA ILE A 16 4.85 4.66 1.37
C ILE A 16 3.53 4.17 1.99
N ILE A 17 3.35 2.85 2.08
CA ILE A 17 2.16 2.24 2.67
C ILE A 17 2.01 2.64 4.13
N ALA A 18 3.09 2.61 4.92
CA ALA A 18 3.05 3.04 6.33
C ALA A 18 2.61 4.50 6.48
N THR A 19 3.11 5.39 5.62
CA THR A 19 2.75 6.81 5.64
C THR A 19 1.28 7.02 5.25
N ALA A 20 0.81 6.29 4.24
CA ALA A 20 -0.60 6.33 3.82
C ALA A 20 -1.53 5.85 4.96
N LEU A 21 -1.17 4.78 5.66
CA LEU A 21 -1.91 4.30 6.83
C LEU A 21 -1.88 5.33 7.98
N GLN A 22 -0.73 5.91 8.29
CA GLN A 22 -0.59 6.91 9.36
C GLN A 22 -1.40 8.19 9.11
N THR A 23 -1.63 8.52 7.84
CA THR A 23 -2.42 9.70 7.43
C THR A 23 -3.91 9.38 7.25
N ASN A 24 -4.35 8.16 7.54
CA ASN A 24 -5.71 7.66 7.27
C ASN A 24 -6.11 7.80 5.79
N CYS A 25 -5.15 7.64 4.89
CA CYS A 25 -5.44 7.61 3.46
C CYS A 25 -6.24 6.34 3.14
N SER A 26 -7.29 6.49 2.33
CA SER A 26 -8.13 5.36 1.92
C SER A 26 -7.69 4.73 0.59
N ILE A 27 -6.97 5.47 -0.26
CA ILE A 27 -6.55 5.02 -1.59
C ILE A 27 -5.08 5.39 -1.84
N LEU A 28 -4.25 4.39 -2.13
CA LEU A 28 -2.88 4.56 -2.62
C LEU A 28 -2.85 4.22 -4.11
N TYR A 29 -2.55 5.21 -4.95
CA TYR A 29 -2.35 4.97 -6.37
C TYR A 29 -0.94 4.47 -6.65
N SER A 30 -0.82 3.32 -7.33
CA SER A 30 0.47 2.77 -7.73
C SER A 30 0.32 1.83 -8.93
N GLU A 31 1.19 2.00 -9.92
CA GLU A 31 1.29 1.11 -11.08
C GLU A 31 1.99 -0.21 -10.74
N ASP A 32 3.02 -0.15 -9.90
CA ASP A 32 3.89 -1.28 -9.58
C ASP A 32 3.32 -2.21 -8.50
N MET A 33 2.39 -1.70 -7.68
CA MET A 33 1.79 -2.49 -6.61
C MET A 33 0.55 -3.23 -7.07
N GLN A 34 0.23 -4.34 -6.40
CA GLN A 34 -0.93 -5.16 -6.69
C GLN A 34 -2.23 -4.35 -6.60
N HIS A 35 -2.90 -4.20 -7.75
CA HIS A 35 -4.19 -3.52 -7.83
C HIS A 35 -5.25 -4.25 -7.01
N ASP A 36 -6.14 -3.46 -6.41
CA ASP A 36 -7.26 -3.82 -5.53
C ASP A 36 -6.86 -4.52 -4.22
N GLN A 37 -5.57 -4.50 -3.87
CA GLN A 37 -5.12 -5.01 -2.58
C GLN A 37 -5.57 -4.08 -1.44
N LEU A 38 -6.15 -4.69 -0.40
CA LEU A 38 -6.55 -3.99 0.82
C LEU A 38 -5.51 -4.24 1.92
N ILE A 39 -4.88 -3.16 2.38
CA ILE A 39 -3.88 -3.15 3.45
C ILE A 39 -4.55 -2.72 4.75
N GLU A 40 -4.37 -3.51 5.81
CA GLU A 40 -4.90 -3.26 7.17
C GLU A 40 -6.40 -2.89 7.21
N GLY A 41 -7.18 -3.41 6.25
CA GLY A 41 -8.62 -3.16 6.14
C GLY A 41 -9.03 -1.72 5.79
N THR A 42 -8.08 -0.80 5.57
CA THR A 42 -8.35 0.65 5.49
C THR A 42 -7.77 1.33 4.26
N LEU A 43 -6.62 0.86 3.77
CA LEU A 43 -5.94 1.44 2.61
C LEU A 43 -6.06 0.51 1.40
N ARG A 44 -6.70 0.99 0.32
CA ARG A 44 -6.80 0.26 -0.94
C ARG A 44 -5.75 0.72 -1.93
N ILE A 45 -5.04 -0.23 -2.53
CA ILE A 45 -4.08 0.06 -3.60
C ILE A 45 -4.82 0.00 -4.94
N VAL A 46 -4.69 1.05 -5.74
CA VAL A 46 -5.35 1.17 -7.05
C VAL A 46 -4.32 1.53 -8.11
N ASN A 47 -4.08 0.63 -9.04
CA ASN A 47 -3.42 0.95 -10.31
C ASN A 47 -4.40 1.72 -11.22
N PRO A 48 -4.09 2.96 -11.64
CA PRO A 48 -4.98 3.78 -12.48
C PRO A 48 -4.93 3.45 -13.98
N LEU A 49 -4.08 2.52 -14.42
CA LEU A 49 -3.84 2.20 -15.84
C LEU A 49 -4.52 0.91 -16.32
N ILE A 50 -5.22 0.20 -15.44
CA ILE A 50 -6.00 -1.00 -15.77
C ILE A 50 -7.51 -0.75 -15.76
#